data_AF-A0AA45WJI9-F1
#
_entry.id   AF-A0AA45WJI9-F1
#
_cell.length_a   1.000
_cell.length_b   1.000
_cell.length_c   1.000
_cell.angle_alpha   90.00
_cell.angle_beta   90.00
_cell.angle_gamma   90.00
#
_symmetry.space_group_name_H-M   'P 1'
#
loop_
_entity.id
_entity.type
_entity.pdbx_description
1 polymer ?
#
loop_
_entity_poly.entity_id
_entity_poly.type
_entity_poly.pdbx_seq_one_letter_code
_entity_poly.pdbx_strand_id
1 'polypeptide(L)'
;MFVMHLRGEKDRVLPFVGELQQKPHVTVVDAEMEKEGEMVQLSLTVDHQPRKRVQVIRLHTESGAVVPIPLMDVMQVEWEEGKHLFCGWSYDIFGTSRNRRG
;
A
#
# COMPACT_ATOMS: atom_id res chain seq x y z
N MET A 1 14.63 1.10 6.66
CA MET A 1 14.63 2.51 6.24
C MET A 1 15.70 2.73 5.19
N PHE A 2 15.42 3.51 4.15
CA PHE A 2 16.36 3.92 3.11
C PHE A 2 16.02 5.31 2.59
N VAL A 3 16.98 5.97 1.93
CA VAL A 3 16.76 7.27 1.27
C VAL A 3 16.50 7.03 -0.21
N MET A 4 15.43 7.61 -0.74
CA MET A 4 15.05 7.57 -2.15
C MET A 4 15.23 8.96 -2.77
N HIS A 5 16.04 9.06 -3.82
CA HIS A 5 16.21 10.28 -4.58
C HIS A 5 15.43 10.21 -5.89
N LEU A 6 14.58 11.19 -6.13
CA LEU A 6 13.73 11.32 -7.32
C LEU A 6 14.05 12.64 -8.00
N ARG A 7 14.21 12.64 -9.33
CA ARG A 7 14.33 13.86 -10.12
C ARG A 7 13.49 13.75 -11.39
N GLY A 8 12.75 14.80 -11.72
CA GLY A 8 11.93 14.82 -12.93
C GLY A 8 10.98 16.01 -12.98
N GLU A 9 10.11 16.01 -13.98
CA GLU A 9 9.04 17.01 -14.11
C GLU A 9 8.10 16.92 -12.90
N LYS A 10 7.70 18.08 -12.37
CA LYS A 10 6.80 18.18 -11.20
C LYS A 10 5.54 17.33 -11.35
N ASP A 11 4.92 17.36 -12.53
CA ASP A 11 3.66 16.68 -12.83
C ASP A 11 3.78 15.16 -12.95
N ARG A 12 5.01 14.63 -12.92
CA ARG A 12 5.28 13.18 -12.87
C ARG A 12 5.76 12.73 -11.51
N VAL A 13 6.61 13.52 -10.87
CA VAL A 13 7.23 13.15 -9.59
C VAL A 13 6.20 13.22 -8.45
N LEU A 14 5.38 14.27 -8.37
CA LEU A 14 4.44 14.42 -7.27
C LEU A 14 3.34 13.34 -7.26
N PRO A 15 2.71 12.98 -8.40
CA PRO A 15 1.77 11.86 -8.43
C PRO A 15 2.41 10.54 -8.01
N PHE A 16 3.63 10.25 -8.46
CA PHE A 16 4.37 9.04 -8.05
C PHE A 16 4.57 8.98 -6.52
N VAL A 17 4.94 10.09 -5.89
CA VAL A 17 5.07 10.15 -4.42
C VAL A 17 3.72 9.93 -3.73
N GLY A 18 2.65 10.49 -4.27
CA GLY A 18 1.28 10.24 -3.79
C GLY A 18 0.90 8.76 -3.84
N GLU A 19 1.16 8.09 -4.97
CA GLU A 19 0.94 6.64 -5.11
C GLU A 19 1.82 5.81 -4.16
N LEU A 20 3.06 6.24 -3.94
CA LEU A 20 3.98 5.59 -3.02
C LEU A 20 3.47 5.63 -1.57
N GLN A 21 2.93 6.77 -1.14
CA GLN A 21 2.36 6.97 0.19
C GLN A 21 1.05 6.21 0.42
N GLN A 22 0.32 5.86 -0.65
CA GLN A 22 -0.89 5.04 -0.55
C GLN A 22 -0.59 3.55 -0.26
N LYS A 23 0.67 3.12 -0.35
CA LYS A 23 1.05 1.72 -0.12
C LYS A 23 1.12 1.44 1.39
N PRO A 24 0.39 0.43 1.93
CA PRO A 24 0.35 0.16 3.37
C PRO A 24 1.68 -0.33 3.96
N HIS A 25 2.61 -0.76 3.11
CA HIS A 25 3.95 -1.21 3.46
C HIS A 25 5.00 -0.11 3.35
N VAL A 26 4.61 1.11 3.00
CA VAL A 26 5.51 2.25 2.83
C VAL A 26 5.09 3.36 3.78
N THR A 27 6.05 3.96 4.45
CA THR A 27 5.85 5.16 5.25
C THR A 27 6.95 6.14 4.89
N VAL A 28 6.58 7.32 4.39
CA VAL A 28 7.52 8.41 4.17
C VAL A 28 7.68 9.13 5.50
N VAL A 29 8.88 9.03 6.08
CA VAL A 29 9.22 9.58 7.40
C VAL A 29 9.66 11.03 7.29
N ASP A 30 10.36 11.36 6.21
CA ASP A 30 10.87 12.70 5.94
C ASP A 30 10.95 12.95 4.44
N ALA A 31 10.85 14.21 4.03
CA ALA A 31 10.84 14.63 2.63
C ALA A 31 11.46 16.02 2.44
N GLU A 32 12.54 16.07 1.68
CA GLU A 32 13.14 17.33 1.20
C GLU A 32 12.84 17.49 -0.29
N MET A 33 12.53 18.73 -0.71
CA MET A 33 12.21 19.05 -2.10
C MET A 33 12.93 20.31 -2.55
N GLU A 34 13.65 20.20 -3.66
CA GLU A 34 14.26 21.31 -4.39
C GLU A 34 13.56 21.48 -5.74
N LYS A 35 13.32 22.73 -6.15
CA LYS A 35 12.65 23.06 -7.42
C LYS A 35 13.59 23.86 -8.32
N GLU A 36 13.69 23.43 -9.58
CA GLU A 36 14.46 24.10 -10.61
C GLU A 36 13.58 24.24 -11.87
N GLY A 37 12.86 25.37 -12.00
CA GLY A 37 11.89 25.56 -13.08
C GLY A 37 10.73 24.55 -13.00
N GLU A 38 10.50 23.79 -14.07
CA GLU A 38 9.50 22.69 -14.12
C GLU A 38 10.02 21.37 -13.51
N MET A 39 11.31 21.30 -13.20
CA MET A 39 11.94 20.12 -12.61
C MET A 39 11.89 20.20 -11.09
N VAL A 40 11.76 19.04 -10.46
CA VAL A 40 11.81 18.85 -9.02
C VAL A 40 12.79 17.75 -8.68
N GLN A 41 13.52 17.94 -7.59
CA GLN A 41 14.37 16.94 -6.95
C GLN A 41 13.83 16.68 -5.55
N LEU A 42 13.58 15.42 -5.22
CA LEU A 42 13.04 14.98 -3.94
C LEU A 42 13.98 13.97 -3.29
N SER A 43 14.24 14.16 -2.00
CA SER A 43 14.94 13.21 -1.15
C SER A 43 13.97 12.73 -0.07
N LEU A 44 13.55 11.46 -0.15
CA LEU A 44 12.58 10.88 0.75
C LEU A 44 13.26 9.87 1.68
N THR A 45 13.07 10.02 2.99
CA THR A 45 13.39 8.95 3.94
C THR A 45 12.21 8.00 4.03
N VAL A 46 12.38 6.79 3.52
CA VAL A 46 11.32 5.79 3.40
C VAL A 46 11.55 4.67 4.40
N ASP A 47 10.57 4.45 5.28
CA ASP A 47 10.45 3.20 6.04
C ASP A 47 9.59 2.21 5.26
N HIS A 48 10.21 1.09 4.88
CA HIS A 48 9.59 0.04 4.09
C HIS A 48 9.40 -1.19 4.96
N GLN A 49 8.13 -1.55 5.16
CA GLN A 49 7.70 -2.64 6.02
C GLN A 49 6.94 -3.68 5.21
N PRO A 50 7.62 -4.55 4.43
CA PRO A 50 7.00 -5.56 3.58
C PRO A 50 5.99 -6.46 4.30
N ARG A 51 6.20 -6.69 5.60
CA ARG A 51 5.28 -7.49 6.44
C ARG A 51 3.88 -6.90 6.52
N LYS A 52 3.72 -5.59 6.32
CA LYS A 52 2.43 -4.90 6.28
C LYS A 52 1.72 -5.00 4.92
N ARG A 53 2.32 -5.64 3.92
CA ARG A 53 1.68 -5.86 2.62
C ARG A 53 0.44 -6.74 2.72
N VAL A 54 0.43 -7.68 3.67
CA VAL A 54 -0.73 -8.53 3.93
C VAL A 54 -1.49 -7.97 5.12
N GLN A 55 -2.78 -7.70 4.91
CA GLN A 55 -3.72 -7.35 5.98
C GLN A 55 -4.85 -8.38 6.00
N VAL A 56 -5.37 -8.68 7.18
CA VAL A 56 -6.48 -9.62 7.35
C VAL A 56 -7.72 -8.83 7.75
N ILE A 57 -8.66 -8.72 6.81
CA ILE A 57 -9.98 -8.15 7.08
C ILE A 57 -10.83 -9.21 7.78
N ARG A 58 -11.58 -8.83 8.82
CA ARG A 58 -12.44 -9.74 9.57
C ARG A 58 -13.89 -9.38 9.31
N LEU A 59 -14.61 -10.25 8.60
CA LEU A 59 -16.05 -10.11 8.41
C LEU A 59 -16.80 -10.83 9.52
N HIS A 60 -17.67 -10.10 10.20
CA HIS A 60 -18.57 -10.65 11.20
C HIS A 60 -19.89 -11.01 10.53
N THR A 61 -20.31 -12.27 10.64
CA THR A 61 -21.61 -12.72 10.13
C THR A 61 -22.71 -12.45 11.16
N GLU A 62 -23.98 -12.45 10.72
CA GLU A 62 -25.14 -12.37 11.61
C GLU A 62 -25.18 -13.52 12.64
N SER A 63 -24.60 -14.67 12.29
CA SER A 63 -24.46 -15.83 13.19
C SER A 63 -23.31 -15.69 14.20
N GLY A 64 -22.57 -14.59 14.21
CA GLY A 64 -21.42 -14.36 15.09
C GLY A 64 -20.12 -15.04 14.66
N ALA A 65 -20.11 -15.71 13.51
CA ALA A 65 -18.88 -16.26 12.95
C ALA A 65 -17.98 -15.13 12.41
N VAL A 66 -16.67 -15.35 12.49
CA VAL A 66 -15.66 -14.43 11.94
C VAL A 66 -14.99 -15.09 10.75
N VAL A 67 -15.11 -14.46 9.59
CA VAL A 67 -14.45 -14.90 8.35
C VAL A 67 -13.22 -14.01 8.11
N PRO A 68 -11.99 -14.54 8.27
CA PRO A 68 -10.78 -13.80 7.96
C PRO A 68 -10.52 -13.81 6.44
N ILE A 69 -10.32 -12.63 5.86
CA ILE A 69 -9.97 -12.45 4.45
C ILE A 69 -8.57 -11.83 4.39
N PRO A 70 -7.52 -12.63 4.15
CA PRO A 70 -6.18 -12.12 3.87
C PRO A 70 -6.14 -11.44 2.50
N LEU A 71 -5.74 -10.18 2.48
CA LEU A 71 -5.60 -9.38 1.29
C LEU A 71 -4.18 -8.80 1.21
N MET A 72 -3.63 -8.76 0.01
CA MET A 72 -2.34 -8.14 -0.31
C MET A 72 -2.55 -6.73 -0.89
N ASP A 73 -1.68 -5.80 -0.48
CA ASP A 73 -1.68 -4.40 -0.89
C ASP A 73 -3.04 -3.72 -0.72
N VAL A 74 -3.62 -3.90 0.47
CA VAL A 74 -4.95 -3.35 0.80
C VAL A 74 -4.95 -1.84 0.75
N MET A 75 -5.90 -1.31 -0.03
CA MET A 75 -6.36 0.07 0.00
C MET A 75 -7.66 0.13 0.80
N GLN A 76 -7.80 1.14 1.66
CA GLN A 76 -9.01 1.40 2.43
C GLN A 76 -9.46 2.84 2.18
N VAL A 77 -10.74 3.02 1.86
CA VAL A 77 -11.36 4.34 1.71
C VAL A 77 -12.64 4.38 2.51
N GLU A 78 -12.86 5.42 3.30
CA GLU A 78 -14.16 5.70 3.88
C GLU A 78 -15.03 6.43 2.85
N TRP A 79 -16.18 5.85 2.50
CA TRP A 79 -17.09 6.42 1.48
C TRP A 79 -18.37 7.03 2.07
N GLU A 80 -18.73 6.64 3.29
CA GLU A 80 -19.82 7.19 4.12
C GLU A 80 -19.44 6.96 5.58
N GLU A 81 -20.05 7.69 6.51
CA GLU A 81 -19.74 7.59 7.94
C GLU A 81 -19.78 6.14 8.44
N GLY A 82 -18.63 5.63 8.86
CA GLY A 82 -18.47 4.27 9.38
C GLY A 82 -18.52 3.16 8.33
N LYS A 83 -18.62 3.48 7.03
CA LYS A 83 -18.54 2.51 5.95
C LYS A 83 -17.21 2.62 5.21
N HIS A 84 -16.50 1.51 5.12
CA HIS A 84 -15.21 1.45 4.45
C HIS A 84 -15.24 0.50 3.25
N LEU A 85 -14.70 0.97 2.12
CA LEU A 85 -14.37 0.15 0.97
C LEU A 85 -12.94 -0.38 1.14
N PHE A 86 -12.78 -1.70 1.14
CA PHE A 86 -11.48 -2.35 1.12
C PHE A 86 -11.25 -2.97 -0.26
N CYS A 87 -10.12 -2.63 -0.88
CA CYS A 87 -9.70 -3.20 -2.16
C CYS A 87 -8.30 -3.79 -1.99
N GLY A 88 -8.08 -5.00 -2.49
CA GLY A 88 -6.78 -5.66 -2.42
C GLY A 88 -6.81 -6.97 -3.18
N TRP A 89 -5.63 -7.58 -3.38
CA TRP A 89 -5.56 -8.89 -4.04
C TRP A 89 -5.80 -9.98 -3.01
N SER A 90 -6.78 -10.86 -3.26
CA SER A 90 -7.00 -12.02 -2.41
C SER A 90 -5.73 -12.87 -2.36
N TYR A 91 -5.20 -13.09 -1.16
CA TYR A 91 -3.98 -13.85 -0.95
C TYR A 91 -4.34 -15.18 -0.29
N ASP A 92 -4.44 -16.24 -1.10
CA ASP A 92 -4.71 -17.58 -0.58
C ASP A 92 -3.47 -18.14 0.14
N ILE A 93 -3.44 -18.01 1.47
CA ILE A 93 -2.40 -18.60 2.32
C ILE A 93 -2.49 -20.13 2.41
N PHE A 94 -3.62 -20.72 2.00
CA PHE A 94 -3.84 -22.17 1.93
C PHE A 94 -3.71 -22.71 0.50
N GLY A 95 -3.46 -21.83 -0.46
CA GLY A 95 -3.03 -22.11 -1.81
C GLY A 95 -1.61 -22.63 -1.83
N THR A 96 -1.30 -23.65 -1.02
CA THR A 96 -0.20 -24.55 -1.36
C THR A 96 -0.42 -24.95 -2.80
N SER A 97 0.52 -24.60 -3.67
CA SER A 97 0.60 -25.08 -5.03
C SER A 97 0.42 -26.59 -4.99
N ARG A 98 -0.80 -27.05 -5.26
CA ARG A 98 -1.06 -28.43 -5.61
C ARG A 98 -0.62 -28.59 -7.07
N ASN A 99 0.66 -28.33 -7.34
CA ASN A 99 1.34 -28.89 -8.49
C ASN A 99 1.53 -30.37 -8.19
N ARG A 100 0.43 -31.10 -8.33
CA ARG A 100 0.41 -32.53 -8.52
C ARG A 100 0.83 -32.79 -9.97
N ARG A 101 1.93 -33.55 -10.08
CA ARG A 101 2.29 -34.51 -11.12
C ARG A 101 3.13 -33.99 -12.29
N GLY A 102 4.21 -34.74 -12.49
CA GLY A 102 5.20 -34.71 -13.55
C GLY A 102 6.43 -35.42 -13.03
#